data_AF-A0A536ZBG8-F1
#
_entry.id   AF-A0A536ZBG8-F1
#
_cell.length_a   1.000
_cell.length_b   1.000
_cell.length_c   1.000
_cell.angle_alpha   90.00
_cell.angle_beta   90.00
_cell.angle_gamma   90.00
#
_symmetry.space_group_name_H-M   'P 1'
#
loop_
_entity.id
_entity.type
_entity.pdbx_description
1 polymer ?
#
loop_
_entity_poly.entity_id
_entity_poly.type
_entity_poly.pdbx_seq_one_letter_code
_entity_poly.pdbx_strand_id
1 'polypeptide(L)' 'MAKYGSTASRKVKKAMQERKAGTLKSGRSHKKVKSRKQAIAIGLSQARKRGAKVPRKPSSRKR' A
#
# COMPACT_ATOMS: atom_id res chain seq x y z
N MET A 1 1.41 -20.60 -6.37
CA MET A 1 2.27 -19.55 -5.78
C MET A 1 1.43 -18.33 -5.39
N ALA A 2 1.59 -17.76 -4.19
CA ALA A 2 0.76 -16.63 -3.75
C ALA A 2 0.87 -15.42 -4.69
N LYS A 3 -0.26 -14.73 -4.91
CA LYS A 3 -0.37 -13.55 -5.78
C LYS A 3 0.45 -12.36 -5.23
N TYR A 4 0.65 -12.30 -3.92
CA TYR A 4 1.46 -11.31 -3.23
C TYR A 4 2.58 -12.00 -2.45
N GLY A 5 3.78 -11.42 -2.44
CA GLY A 5 4.89 -11.90 -1.62
C GLY A 5 4.72 -11.57 -0.14
N SER A 6 5.42 -12.31 0.73
CA SER A 6 5.41 -12.09 2.19
C SER A 6 5.79 -10.64 2.58
N THR A 7 6.76 -10.05 1.88
CA THR A 7 7.15 -8.64 2.07
C THR A 7 6.01 -7.67 1.77
N ALA A 8 5.18 -7.96 0.77
CA ALA A 8 4.01 -7.13 0.45
C ALA A 8 2.97 -7.19 1.57
N SER A 9 2.67 -8.40 2.06
CA SER A 9 1.75 -8.61 3.19
C SER A 9 2.23 -7.89 4.45
N ARG A 10 3.53 -7.97 4.78
CA ARG A 10 4.13 -7.26 5.92
C ARG A 10 4.00 -5.73 5.78
N LYS A 11 4.23 -5.18 4.59
CA LYS A 11 4.11 -3.74 4.35
C LYS A 11 2.67 -3.24 4.45
N VAL A 12 1.70 -4.00 3.93
CA VAL A 12 0.28 -3.68 4.11
C VAL A 12 -0.13 -3.77 5.57
N LYS A 13 0.32 -4.81 6.30
CA LYS A 13 0.06 -4.93 7.75
C LYS A 13 0.57 -3.71 8.52
N LYS A 14 1.81 -3.29 8.27
CA LYS A 14 2.41 -2.11 8.91
C LYS A 14 1.62 -0.82 8.60
N ALA A 15 1.31 -0.57 7.33
CA ALA A 15 0.51 0.61 6.94
C ALA A 15 -0.89 0.59 7.58
N MET A 16 -1.49 -0.60 7.72
CA MET A 16 -2.78 -0.76 8.39
C MET A 16 -2.71 -0.50 9.91
N GLN A 17 -1.62 -0.89 10.57
CA GLN A 17 -1.36 -0.56 11.98
C GLN A 17 -1.16 0.94 12.17
N GLU A 18 -0.33 1.58 11.35
CA GLU A 18 -0.10 3.04 11.37
C GLU A 18 -1.40 3.83 11.12
N ARG A 19 -2.28 3.31 10.24
CA ARG A 19 -3.61 3.90 10.03
C ARG A 19 -4.47 3.77 11.29
N LYS A 20 -4.53 2.58 11.90
CA LYS A 20 -5.30 2.35 13.13
C LYS A 20 -4.80 3.23 14.29
N ALA A 21 -3.50 3.49 14.34
CA ALA A 21 -2.88 4.40 15.31
C ALA A 21 -3.05 5.89 14.96
N GLY A 22 -3.61 6.24 13.79
CA GLY A 22 -3.78 7.64 13.36
C GLY A 22 -2.48 8.36 12.95
N THR A 23 -1.39 7.61 12.77
CA THR A 23 -0.05 8.13 12.46
C THR A 23 0.30 8.05 10.97
N LEU A 24 -0.41 7.23 10.20
CA LEU A 24 -0.18 7.12 8.76
C LEU A 24 -0.50 8.44 8.03
N LYS A 25 0.50 9.02 7.36
CA LYS A 25 0.37 10.22 6.54
C LYS A 25 0.51 9.89 5.05
N SER A 26 -0.18 10.65 4.20
CA SER A 26 0.06 10.66 2.76
C SER A 26 1.44 11.27 2.48
N GLY A 27 2.02 10.97 1.31
CA GLY A 27 3.34 11.47 0.91
C GLY A 27 3.35 13.00 0.78
N ARG A 28 3.20 13.51 -0.46
CA ARG A 28 3.40 14.94 -0.77
C ARG A 28 2.53 15.90 0.06
N SER A 29 1.33 15.50 0.44
CA SER A 29 0.39 16.37 1.17
C SER A 29 0.47 16.26 2.69
N HIS A 30 1.24 15.30 3.24
CA HIS A 30 1.36 15.04 4.68
C HIS A 30 0.04 14.90 5.46
N LYS A 31 -1.10 14.71 4.76
CA LYS A 31 -2.43 14.58 5.34
C LYS A 31 -2.57 13.22 6.00
N LYS A 32 -3.26 13.15 7.14
CA LYS A 32 -3.59 11.87 7.78
C LYS A 32 -4.44 11.01 6.84
N VAL A 33 -4.12 9.72 6.76
CA VAL A 33 -4.84 8.77 5.92
C VAL A 33 -6.13 8.35 6.62
N LYS A 34 -7.27 8.72 6.01
CA LYS A 34 -8.59 8.44 6.57
C LYS A 34 -9.13 7.07 6.14
N SER A 35 -8.84 6.64 4.91
CA SER A 35 -9.45 5.43 4.35
C SER A 35 -8.56 4.18 4.41
N ARG A 36 -9.19 3.01 4.64
CA ARG A 36 -8.52 1.69 4.61
C ARG A 36 -7.93 1.40 3.23
N LYS A 37 -8.67 1.72 2.16
CA LYS A 37 -8.24 1.55 0.76
C LYS A 37 -6.94 2.32 0.48
N GLN A 38 -6.83 3.55 0.98
CA GLN A 38 -5.64 4.36 0.82
C GLN A 38 -4.44 3.80 1.59
N ALA A 39 -4.63 3.31 2.83
CA ALA A 39 -3.55 2.66 3.58
C ALA A 39 -3.03 1.39 2.89
N ILE A 40 -3.92 0.56 2.35
CA ILE A 40 -3.55 -0.62 1.55
C ILE A 40 -2.76 -0.18 0.31
N ALA A 41 -3.22 0.86 -0.40
CA ALA A 41 -2.52 1.37 -1.57
C ALA A 41 -1.11 1.90 -1.25
N ILE A 42 -0.94 2.58 -0.11
CA ILE A 42 0.37 3.03 0.37
C ILE A 42 1.26 1.83 0.71
N GLY A 43 0.75 0.84 1.45
CA GLY A 43 1.49 -0.38 1.78
C GLY A 43 1.94 -1.16 0.53
N LEU A 44 1.05 -1.33 -0.46
CA LEU A 44 1.39 -1.96 -1.74
C LEU A 44 2.38 -1.14 -2.57
N SER A 45 2.30 0.19 -2.53
CA SER A 45 3.26 1.09 -3.19
C SER A 45 4.66 0.98 -2.58
N GLN A 46 4.75 0.99 -1.24
CA GLN A 46 6.01 0.77 -0.52
C GLN A 46 6.59 -0.62 -0.79
N ALA A 47 5.74 -1.64 -0.88
CA ALA A 47 6.16 -2.99 -1.23
C ALA A 47 6.79 -3.05 -2.63
N ARG A 48 6.15 -2.43 -3.65
CA ARG A 48 6.72 -2.33 -5.00
C ARG A 48 8.07 -1.63 -5.02
N LYS A 49 8.20 -0.51 -4.30
CA LYS A 49 9.47 0.24 -4.20
C LYS A 49 10.61 -0.60 -3.59
N ARG A 50 10.29 -1.60 -2.78
CA ARG A 50 11.26 -2.53 -2.19
C ARG A 50 11.47 -3.81 -3.00
N GLY A 51 10.98 -3.88 -4.25
CA GLY A 51 11.12 -5.06 -5.09
C GLY A 51 10.28 -6.27 -4.64
N ALA A 52 9.31 -6.07 -3.73
CA ALA A 52 8.44 -7.17 -3.31
C ALA A 52 7.53 -7.63 -4.46
N LYS A 53 7.23 -8.93 -4.51
CA LYS A 53 6.25 -9.48 -5.45
C LYS A 53 4.86 -8.87 -5.22
N VAL A 54 4.47 -7.96 -6.11
CA VAL A 54 3.16 -7.31 -6.13
C VAL A 54 2.66 -7.34 -7.58
N PRO A 55 1.41 -7.79 -7.84
CA PRO A 55 0.84 -7.75 -9.18
C PRO A 55 0.89 -6.35 -9.78
N ARG A 56 1.18 -6.30 -11.07
CA ARG A 56 1.07 -5.07 -11.86
C ARG A 56 -0.38 -4.60 -11.81
N LYS A 57 -0.58 -3.27 -11.79
CA LYS A 57 -1.91 -2.73 -12.00
C LYS A 57 -2.35 -3.14 -13.41
N PRO A 58 -3.60 -3.58 -13.61
CA PRO A 58 -4.11 -3.76 -14.97
C PRO A 58 -3.95 -2.43 -15.71
N SER A 59 -3.54 -2.48 -16.98
CA SER A 59 -3.59 -1.29 -17.83
C SER A 59 -5.05 -0.86 -17.87
N SER A 60 -5.35 0.33 -17.37
CA SER A 60 -6.65 0.92 -17.64
C SER A 60 -6.71 1.10 -19.15
N ARG A 61 -7.60 0.36 -19.82
CA ARG A 61 -7.96 0.65 -21.21
C ARG A 61 -8.36 2.13 -21.24
N LYS A 62 -7.57 2.97 -21.90
CA LYS A 62 -7.95 4.37 -22.14
C LYS A 62 -9.32 4.30 -22.83
N ARG A 63 -10.35 4.80 -22.15
CA ARG A 63 -11.59 5.19 -22.82
C ARG A 63 -11.37 6.58 -23.39
#